data_AF-A0AAD9TM32-F1
#
_entry.id   AF-A0AAD9TM32-F1
#
_cell.length_a   1.000
_cell.length_b   1.000
_cell.length_c   1.000
_cell.angle_alpha   90.00
_cell.angle_beta   90.00
_cell.angle_gamma   90.00
#
_symmetry.space_group_name_H-M   'P 1'
#
loop_
_entity.id
_entity.type
_entity.pdbx_description
1 polymer ?
#
loop_
_entity_poly.entity_id
_entity_poly.type
_entity_poly.pdbx_seq_one_letter_code
_entity_poly.pdbx_strand_id
1 'polypeptide(L)'
;MEKETEKENQFMQSSYFKEFQLMFEKLDIRSKLCLLCFVVFPEDTVIEKRLLVYWWIGERLLDLYTSKEKAVVKSAHEILEDFVMRGFIKPVNRKYRKVSNSLKYTHLYVLQ
;
A
#
# COMPACT_ATOMS: atom_id res chain seq x y z
N MET A 1 28.28 -12.79 -6.42
CA MET A 1 27.86 -11.34 -6.18
C MET A 1 27.53 -10.65 -7.51
N GLU A 2 27.92 -11.28 -8.74
CA GLU A 2 27.65 -10.77 -10.10
C GLU A 2 26.32 -11.30 -10.63
N LYS A 3 25.76 -12.27 -10.03
CA LYS A 3 24.49 -12.85 -10.52
C LYS A 3 23.29 -12.18 -9.85
N GLU A 4 23.46 -11.58 -8.67
CA GLU A 4 22.40 -10.85 -7.93
C GLU A 4 22.22 -9.43 -8.47
N THR A 5 23.16 -8.88 -9.10
CA THR A 5 23.12 -7.52 -9.68
C THR A 5 22.49 -7.57 -11.08
N GLU A 6 22.56 -8.69 -11.73
CA GLU A 6 21.96 -8.85 -13.07
C GLU A 6 20.44 -9.07 -12.98
N LYS A 7 20.07 -9.74 -11.90
CA LYS A 7 18.61 -9.98 -11.70
C LYS A 7 17.92 -8.68 -11.26
N GLU A 8 18.57 -7.91 -10.47
CA GLU A 8 18.02 -6.59 -10.06
C GLU A 8 17.91 -5.64 -11.25
N ASN A 9 18.90 -5.72 -12.05
CA ASN A 9 18.89 -4.87 -13.25
C ASN A 9 17.81 -5.30 -14.25
N GLN A 10 17.55 -6.57 -14.26
CA GLN A 10 16.46 -7.06 -15.14
C GLN A 10 15.09 -6.66 -14.60
N PHE A 11 14.87 -6.73 -13.31
CA PHE A 11 13.60 -6.33 -12.70
C PHE A 11 13.33 -4.83 -12.92
N MET A 12 14.39 -4.08 -12.70
CA MET A 12 14.19 -2.62 -12.82
C MET A 12 13.86 -2.24 -14.27
N GLN A 13 14.25 -3.07 -15.18
CA GLN A 13 13.95 -2.74 -16.59
C GLN A 13 12.63 -3.36 -17.02
N SER A 14 12.03 -4.08 -16.12
CA SER A 14 10.75 -4.71 -16.49
C SER A 14 9.63 -3.67 -16.64
N SER A 15 8.70 -3.94 -17.50
CA SER A 15 7.54 -3.04 -17.73
C SER A 15 6.73 -2.85 -16.44
N TYR A 16 6.76 -3.91 -15.67
CA TYR A 16 6.04 -3.79 -14.39
C TYR A 16 6.66 -2.71 -13.50
N PHE A 17 7.97 -2.78 -13.31
CA PHE A 17 8.62 -1.78 -12.42
C PHE A 17 8.45 -0.37 -12.98
N LYS A 18 8.58 -0.25 -14.25
CA LYS A 18 8.42 1.11 -14.83
C LYS A 18 7.01 1.66 -14.60
N GLU A 19 6.03 0.80 -14.82
CA GLU A 19 4.65 1.23 -14.53
C GLU A 19 4.45 1.56 -13.05
N PHE A 20 5.01 0.67 -12.27
CA PHE A 20 4.90 0.95 -10.82
C PHE A 20 5.56 2.29 -10.47
N GLN A 21 6.75 2.49 -11.02
CA GLN A 21 7.48 3.74 -10.70
C GLN A 21 6.66 4.96 -11.16
N LEU A 22 6.10 4.87 -12.32
CA LEU A 22 5.29 5.99 -12.82
C LEU A 22 4.11 6.28 -11.89
N MET A 23 3.44 5.24 -11.45
CA MET A 23 2.29 5.45 -10.55
C MET A 23 2.74 6.00 -9.19
N PHE A 24 3.92 5.48 -8.81
CA PHE A 24 4.44 5.92 -7.49
C PHE A 24 4.80 7.41 -7.54
N GLU A 25 5.36 7.85 -8.65
CA GLU A 25 5.81 9.25 -8.73
C GLU A 25 4.61 10.21 -8.77
N LYS A 26 3.48 9.73 -9.03
CA LYS A 26 2.28 10.60 -9.11
C LYS A 26 1.64 10.77 -7.73
N LEU A 27 2.15 10.03 -6.76
CA LEU A 27 1.56 10.15 -5.42
C LEU A 27 2.09 11.41 -4.73
N ASP A 28 1.20 12.00 -3.94
CA ASP A 28 1.73 13.10 -3.10
C ASP A 28 2.67 12.56 -2.01
N ILE A 29 3.41 13.45 -1.39
CA ILE A 29 4.50 13.05 -0.48
C ILE A 29 3.93 12.22 0.68
N ARG A 30 2.84 12.66 1.14
CA ARG A 30 2.25 11.91 2.26
C ARG A 30 1.87 10.49 1.84
N SER A 31 1.26 10.26 0.78
CA SER A 31 0.86 8.92 0.31
C SER A 31 2.08 8.04 0.01
N LYS A 32 3.14 8.70 -0.49
CA LYS A 32 4.37 7.90 -0.72
C LYS A 32 4.91 7.33 0.60
N LEU A 33 4.87 8.20 1.56
CA LEU A 33 5.39 7.74 2.87
C LEU A 33 4.49 6.67 3.48
N CYS A 34 3.24 6.86 3.28
CA CYS A 34 2.34 5.81 3.81
C CYS A 34 2.56 4.49 3.07
N LEU A 35 2.74 4.56 1.80
CA LEU A 35 2.94 3.31 1.04
C LEU A 35 4.25 2.63 1.46
N LEU A 36 5.23 3.35 1.85
CA LEU A 36 6.54 2.78 2.24
C LEU A 36 6.40 1.96 3.52
N CYS A 37 5.42 2.24 4.29
CA CYS A 37 5.22 1.47 5.53
C CYS A 37 4.96 -0.02 5.24
N PHE A 38 4.58 -0.36 4.03
CA PHE A 38 4.29 -1.77 3.70
C PHE A 38 5.58 -2.56 3.48
N VAL A 39 6.67 -1.87 3.34
CA VAL A 39 7.96 -2.53 3.08
C VAL A 39 8.45 -3.25 4.34
N VAL A 40 7.88 -2.86 5.44
CA VAL A 40 8.34 -3.48 6.72
C VAL A 40 7.74 -4.88 6.87
N PHE A 41 6.77 -5.16 6.12
CA PHE A 41 6.10 -6.47 6.28
C PHE A 41 6.60 -7.42 5.18
N PRO A 42 6.80 -8.66 5.57
CA PRO A 42 7.20 -9.64 4.55
C PRO A 42 6.19 -9.71 3.40
N GLU A 43 6.69 -10.35 2.36
CA GLU A 43 5.80 -10.45 1.18
C GLU A 43 4.57 -11.30 1.49
N ASP A 44 3.21 -10.77 1.19
CA ASP A 44 1.91 -11.47 1.24
C ASP A 44 1.33 -11.45 2.65
N THR A 45 1.84 -10.54 3.33
CA THR A 45 1.28 -10.40 4.68
C THR A 45 -0.05 -9.63 4.59
N VAL A 46 -1.00 -10.24 5.34
CA VAL A 46 -2.29 -9.51 5.46
C VAL A 46 -2.20 -8.54 6.65
N ILE A 47 -2.38 -7.26 6.22
CA ILE A 47 -2.24 -6.24 7.28
C ILE A 47 -3.63 -5.65 7.56
N GLU A 48 -3.86 -5.61 8.90
CA GLU A 48 -5.16 -5.02 9.29
C GLU A 48 -5.15 -3.50 9.08
N LYS A 49 -6.28 -3.00 8.59
CA LYS A 49 -6.40 -1.54 8.32
C LYS A 49 -6.17 -0.71 9.59
N ARG A 50 -6.66 -1.22 10.69
CA ARG A 50 -6.55 -0.46 11.95
C ARG A 50 -5.08 -0.32 12.37
N LEU A 51 -4.36 -1.33 12.13
CA LEU A 51 -2.92 -1.24 12.47
C LEU A 51 -2.23 -0.14 11.65
N LEU A 52 -2.53 -0.04 10.42
CA LEU A 52 -1.86 0.97 9.57
C LEU A 52 -2.27 2.38 9.98
N VAL A 53 -3.55 2.48 10.28
CA VAL A 53 -4.03 3.82 10.68
C VAL A 53 -3.29 4.30 11.93
N TYR A 54 -3.23 3.43 12.90
CA TYR A 54 -2.55 3.88 14.14
C TYR A 54 -1.05 4.06 13.90
N TRP A 55 -0.56 3.22 13.06
CA TRP A 55 0.87 3.41 12.72
C TRP A 55 1.09 4.76 12.04
N TRP A 56 0.26 5.10 11.09
CA TRP A 56 0.45 6.37 10.36
C TRP A 56 0.19 7.57 11.28
N ILE A 57 -0.66 7.37 12.27
CA ILE A 57 -0.84 8.46 13.26
C ILE A 57 0.44 8.64 14.07
N GLY A 58 0.99 7.50 14.51
CA GLY A 58 2.23 7.56 15.32
C GLY A 58 3.38 8.20 14.55
N GLU A 59 3.33 8.12 13.18
CA GLU A 59 4.44 8.67 12.37
C GLU A 59 4.11 10.09 11.90
N ARG A 60 2.90 10.54 12.36
CA ARG A 60 2.42 11.91 12.04
C ARG A 60 2.19 12.07 10.54
N LEU A 61 1.88 10.96 9.96
CA LEU A 61 1.51 11.01 8.53
C LEU A 61 0.03 11.34 8.37
N LEU A 62 -0.69 11.07 9.40
CA LEU A 62 -2.09 11.51 9.46
C LEU A 62 -2.27 12.51 10.60
N ASP A 63 -2.86 13.69 10.23
CA ASP A 63 -2.98 14.74 11.27
C ASP A 63 -4.24 14.50 12.12
N LEU A 64 -4.00 14.66 13.42
CA LEU A 64 -5.17 14.60 14.34
C LEU A 64 -5.67 16.00 14.63
N TYR A 65 -5.46 16.95 13.68
CA TYR A 65 -5.59 18.39 14.05
C TYR A 65 -7.06 18.70 14.36
N THR A 66 -8.01 17.73 14.15
CA THR A 66 -9.37 18.21 14.46
C THR A 66 -10.06 17.23 15.43
N SER A 67 -9.26 16.63 16.42
CA SER A 67 -9.81 15.89 17.57
C SER A 67 -11.02 15.04 17.17
N LYS A 68 -11.09 14.73 15.67
CA LYS A 68 -12.26 13.81 15.47
C LYS A 68 -11.76 12.51 14.85
N GLU A 69 -11.51 11.57 15.63
CA GLU A 69 -11.20 10.18 15.22
C GLU A 69 -11.86 9.84 13.88
N LYS A 70 -12.97 10.40 13.62
CA LYS A 70 -13.68 10.06 12.36
C LYS A 70 -12.98 10.69 11.15
N ALA A 71 -12.42 11.83 11.28
CA ALA A 71 -11.73 12.50 10.15
C ALA A 71 -10.40 11.79 9.80
N VAL A 72 -9.77 11.33 10.84
CA VAL A 72 -8.50 10.61 10.58
C VAL A 72 -8.78 9.28 9.86
N VAL A 73 -9.79 8.65 10.31
CA VAL A 73 -10.10 7.35 9.68
C VAL A 73 -10.54 7.57 8.23
N LYS A 74 -11.27 8.60 8.07
CA LYS A 74 -11.68 8.90 6.69
C LYS A 74 -10.46 9.18 5.80
N SER A 75 -9.58 9.99 6.26
CA SER A 75 -8.36 10.26 5.47
C SER A 75 -7.59 8.97 5.17
N ALA A 76 -7.47 8.18 6.21
CA ALA A 76 -6.76 6.90 5.97
C ALA A 76 -7.49 6.05 4.92
N HIS A 77 -8.77 6.07 5.07
CA HIS A 77 -9.56 5.28 4.09
C HIS A 77 -9.36 5.81 2.67
N GLU A 78 -9.30 7.05 2.47
CA GLU A 78 -9.11 7.64 1.12
C GLU A 78 -7.74 7.27 0.56
N ILE A 79 -6.78 7.31 1.41
CA ILE A 79 -5.44 6.92 0.93
C ILE A 79 -5.44 5.44 0.52
N LEU A 80 -6.01 4.59 1.36
CA LEU A 80 -5.99 3.15 1.03
C LEU A 80 -6.80 2.88 -0.23
N GLU A 81 -7.90 3.60 -0.41
CA GLU A 81 -8.70 3.40 -1.64
C GLU A 81 -7.88 3.81 -2.87
N ASP A 82 -7.19 4.89 -2.66
CA ASP A 82 -6.32 5.30 -3.78
C ASP A 82 -5.26 4.23 -4.09
N PHE A 83 -4.69 3.67 -3.10
CA PHE A 83 -3.71 2.59 -3.36
C PHE A 83 -4.36 1.42 -4.09
N VAL A 84 -5.56 1.09 -3.68
CA VAL A 84 -6.25 -0.04 -4.34
C VAL A 84 -6.53 0.33 -5.81
N MET A 85 -7.01 1.53 -5.97
CA MET A 85 -7.38 1.95 -7.34
C MET A 85 -6.14 1.96 -8.25
N ARG A 86 -5.02 2.26 -7.70
CA ARG A 86 -3.81 2.37 -8.54
C ARG A 86 -3.04 1.05 -8.56
N GLY A 87 -3.54 0.13 -7.79
CA GLY A 87 -3.00 -1.24 -7.91
C GLY A 87 -1.80 -1.46 -6.98
N PHE A 88 -1.58 -0.60 -5.99
CA PHE A 88 -0.44 -0.79 -5.08
C PHE A 88 -0.73 -1.91 -4.07
N ILE A 89 -2.08 -2.04 -3.71
CA ILE A 89 -2.40 -3.08 -2.70
C ILE A 89 -3.71 -3.76 -3.13
N LYS A 90 -3.89 -4.86 -2.54
CA LYS A 90 -5.14 -5.63 -2.84
C LYS A 90 -5.90 -5.84 -1.52
N PRO A 91 -7.18 -5.53 -1.66
CA PRO A 91 -7.99 -5.78 -0.46
C PRO A 91 -8.21 -7.28 -0.21
N VAL A 92 -8.15 -7.65 1.02
CA VAL A 92 -8.47 -9.04 1.36
C VAL A 92 -9.77 -9.05 2.17
N ASN A 93 -10.92 -9.74 1.44
CA ASN A 93 -12.20 -9.82 2.18
C ASN A 93 -12.28 -11.12 2.99
N ARG A 94 -12.30 -11.06 4.32
CA ARG A 94 -12.54 -12.30 5.11
C ARG A 94 -14.02 -12.69 5.04
N LYS A 95 -14.48 -13.40 4.01
CA LYS A 95 -15.82 -14.01 3.83
C LYS A 95 -16.37 -14.55 5.15
N TYR A 96 -16.46 -13.67 6.28
CA TYR A 96 -17.51 -13.88 7.32
C TYR A 96 -17.20 -12.99 8.52
N ARG A 97 -17.52 -11.62 8.32
CA ARG A 97 -18.05 -10.81 9.43
C ARG A 97 -18.21 -9.36 8.97
N LYS A 98 -19.41 -8.94 8.45
CA LYS A 98 -19.99 -7.57 8.52
C LYS A 98 -19.00 -6.58 9.16
N VAL A 99 -17.82 -6.31 8.54
CA VAL A 99 -17.15 -5.00 8.63
C VAL A 99 -15.76 -5.13 7.99
N SER A 100 -15.56 -4.81 6.80
CA SER A 100 -14.42 -4.99 5.87
C SER A 100 -13.33 -3.95 6.16
N ASN A 101 -12.25 -4.28 7.09
CA ASN A 101 -10.99 -3.52 7.25
C ASN A 101 -9.81 -4.32 6.65
N SER A 102 -9.85 -4.66 5.30
CA SER A 102 -8.45 -5.00 4.91
C SER A 102 -8.36 -5.04 3.38
N LEU A 103 -7.15 -4.38 2.79
CA LEU A 103 -6.82 -4.27 1.35
C LEU A 103 -5.60 -5.15 1.03
N LYS A 104 -5.77 -6.00 -0.13
CA LYS A 104 -4.74 -6.84 -0.75
C LYS A 104 -4.25 -6.24 -2.08
N TYR A 105 -2.94 -6.11 -2.37
CA TYR A 105 -2.32 -5.77 -3.67
C TYR A 105 -1.93 -7.05 -4.41
N THR A 106 -2.66 -7.26 -5.69
CA THR A 106 -2.30 -8.39 -6.58
C THR A 106 -1.96 -7.86 -7.97
N HIS A 107 -0.63 -8.22 -8.54
CA HIS A 107 -0.21 -8.24 -9.95
C HIS A 107 -0.73 -9.48 -10.68
N LEU A 108 -1.88 -9.39 -11.57
CA LEU A 108 -2.46 -10.19 -12.66
C LEU A 108 -1.39 -10.99 -13.42
N TYR A 109 -1.19 -12.32 -12.98
CA TYR A 109 -0.80 -13.32 -14.01
C TYR A 109 -1.96 -14.30 -14.22
N VAL A 110 -2.84 -14.00 -15.19
CA VAL A 110 -3.51 -15.16 -15.82
C VAL A 110 -2.61 -15.69 -16.95
N LEU A 111 -1.75 -16.83 -16.61
CA LEU A 111 -1.33 -17.77 -17.67
C LEU A 111 -2.19 -19.03 -17.61
N GLN A 112 -2.87 -19.46 -18.75
CA GLN A 112 -2.79 -20.53 -19.76
C GLN A 112 -4.19 -20.76 -20.37
#